data_AF-A0A7U3UYM7-F1
#
_entry.id   AF-A0A7U3UYM7-F1
#
_cell.length_a   1.000
_cell.length_b   1.000
_cell.length_c   1.000
_cell.angle_alpha   90.00
_cell.angle_beta   90.00
_cell.angle_gamma   90.00
#
_symmetry.space_group_name_H-M   'P 1'
#
loop_
_entity.id
_entity.type
_entity.pdbx_description
1 polymer ?
#
loop_
_entity_poly.entity_id
_entity_poly.type
_entity_poly.pdbx_seq_one_letter_code
_entity_poly.pdbx_strand_id
1 'polypeptide(L)'
;MTSDDIASHLYLIFADDVPLCGCGDPQSARALVHQILSLAPLYENQRYKEAEARCGTNGAYYVVMGLLTNAGLLEHGTVIGGSWLTDRGRWLLWAVDQLGGIDNIAHRLDEAGYPHDWDREKHAMQECVDACWTIPAPATT
;
A
#
# COMPACT_ATOMS: atom_id res chain seq x y z
N MET A 1 16.13 -6.38 -5.87
CA MET A 1 15.50 -5.16 -5.36
C MET A 1 16.22 -4.77 -4.09
N THR A 2 16.81 -3.58 -4.06
CA THR A 2 17.49 -3.03 -2.89
C THR A 2 16.48 -2.42 -1.92
N SER A 3 16.90 -2.09 -0.69
CA SER A 3 16.01 -1.37 0.25
C SER A 3 15.57 0.00 -0.27
N ASP A 4 16.40 0.65 -1.09
CA ASP A 4 16.08 1.95 -1.67
C ASP A 4 15.05 1.80 -2.81
N ASP A 5 15.17 0.75 -3.62
CA ASP A 5 14.13 0.40 -4.61
C ASP A 5 12.78 0.12 -3.91
N ILE A 6 12.79 -0.58 -2.78
CA ILE A 6 11.57 -0.86 -2.00
C ILE A 6 10.96 0.46 -1.50
N ALA A 7 11.78 1.33 -0.93
CA ALA A 7 11.32 2.61 -0.40
C ALA A 7 10.74 3.52 -1.48
N SER A 8 11.35 3.59 -2.67
CA SER A 8 10.85 4.42 -3.77
C SER A 8 9.50 3.93 -4.31
N HIS A 9 9.30 2.61 -4.40
CA HIS A 9 8.01 2.05 -4.81
C HIS A 9 6.92 2.26 -3.75
N LEU A 10 7.26 2.16 -2.45
CA LEU A 10 6.32 2.53 -1.38
C LEU A 10 5.99 4.03 -1.40
N TYR A 11 6.94 4.89 -1.76
CA TYR A 11 6.70 6.31 -1.92
C TYR A 11 5.64 6.57 -3.00
N LEU A 12 5.76 5.94 -4.17
CA LEU A 12 4.75 6.04 -5.23
C LEU A 12 3.35 5.69 -4.71
N ILE A 13 3.22 4.57 -3.98
CA ILE A 13 1.91 4.14 -3.45
C ILE A 13 1.31 5.17 -2.50
N PHE A 14 2.10 5.72 -1.58
CA PHE A 14 1.58 6.65 -0.57
C PHE A 14 1.51 8.11 -1.03
N ALA A 15 2.26 8.49 -2.07
CA ALA A 15 2.24 9.84 -2.61
C ALA A 15 1.19 10.02 -3.71
N ASP A 16 0.95 8.99 -4.54
CA ASP A 16 0.13 9.08 -5.75
C ASP A 16 -1.10 8.17 -5.70
N ASP A 17 -0.92 6.85 -5.52
CA ASP A 17 -2.04 5.89 -5.63
C ASP A 17 -3.05 6.01 -4.47
N VAL A 18 -2.53 6.17 -3.26
CA VAL A 18 -3.26 6.49 -2.04
C VAL A 18 -2.73 7.84 -1.59
N PRO A 19 -3.19 8.96 -2.16
CA PRO A 19 -2.51 10.24 -2.06
C PRO A 19 -2.63 10.80 -0.64
N LEU A 20 -1.70 10.40 0.22
CA LEU A 20 -1.56 10.92 1.57
C LEU A 20 -0.71 12.18 1.46
N CYS A 21 -1.35 13.35 1.61
CA CYS A 21 -0.60 14.60 1.70
C CYS A 21 0.50 14.46 2.75
N GLY A 22 1.72 14.94 2.44
CA GLY A 22 2.79 15.06 3.45
C GLY A 22 2.44 16.06 4.58
N CYS A 23 1.34 16.80 4.43
CA CYS A 23 0.78 17.69 5.42
C CYS A 23 -0.19 16.95 6.38
N GLY A 24 -0.22 17.36 7.64
CA GLY A 24 -1.08 16.75 8.66
C GLY A 24 -0.39 15.58 9.37
N ASP A 25 -1.04 14.41 9.39
CA ASP A 25 -0.54 13.20 10.04
C ASP A 25 -0.44 12.01 9.05
N PRO A 26 0.52 12.05 8.11
CA PRO A 26 0.71 10.98 7.13
C PRO A 26 1.12 9.66 7.78
N GLN A 27 1.75 9.67 8.96
CA GLN A 27 2.13 8.45 9.67
C GLN A 27 0.90 7.67 10.12
N SER A 28 -0.05 8.31 10.79
CA SER A 28 -1.30 7.65 11.21
C SER A 28 -2.12 7.18 10.01
N ALA A 29 -2.13 7.94 8.91
CA ALA A 29 -2.82 7.53 7.69
C ALA A 29 -2.19 6.29 7.04
N ARG A 30 -0.86 6.23 6.93
CA ARG A 30 -0.12 5.03 6.46
C ARG A 30 -0.36 3.84 7.38
N ALA A 31 -0.37 4.06 8.69
CA ALA A 31 -0.69 3.04 9.68
C ALA A 31 -2.10 2.47 9.49
N LEU A 32 -3.10 3.32 9.22
CA LEU A 32 -4.47 2.87 8.93
C LEU A 32 -4.51 1.97 7.68
N VAL A 33 -3.85 2.39 6.59
CA VAL A 33 -3.75 1.59 5.36
C VAL A 33 -3.14 0.23 5.66
N HIS A 34 -1.97 0.21 6.30
CA HIS A 34 -1.28 -1.03 6.64
C HIS A 34 -2.13 -1.94 7.53
N GLN A 35 -2.79 -1.39 8.55
CA GLN A 35 -3.65 -2.14 9.47
C GLN A 35 -4.86 -2.77 8.74
N ILE A 36 -5.51 -2.05 7.84
CA ILE A 36 -6.65 -2.59 7.07
C ILE A 36 -6.17 -3.71 6.13
N LEU A 37 -5.07 -3.50 5.41
CA LEU A 37 -4.51 -4.51 4.51
C LEU A 37 -4.09 -5.77 5.27
N SER A 38 -3.57 -5.62 6.49
CA SER A 38 -3.16 -6.74 7.35
C SER A 38 -4.33 -7.60 7.85
N LEU A 39 -5.58 -7.13 7.72
CA LEU A 39 -6.78 -7.90 8.06
C LEU A 39 -7.28 -8.78 6.91
N ALA A 40 -6.78 -8.59 5.70
CA ALA A 40 -7.25 -9.35 4.55
C ALA A 40 -6.89 -10.86 4.66
N PRO A 41 -7.75 -11.77 4.14
CA PRO A 41 -9.05 -11.50 3.52
C PRO A 41 -10.12 -11.08 4.54
N LEU A 42 -10.94 -10.09 4.17
CA LEU A 42 -11.91 -9.45 5.08
C LEU A 42 -13.18 -10.28 5.29
N TYR A 43 -13.50 -11.20 4.39
CA TYR A 43 -14.65 -12.10 4.51
C TYR A 43 -14.45 -13.17 5.60
N GLU A 44 -13.22 -13.45 6.00
CA GLU A 44 -12.94 -14.44 7.04
C GLU A 44 -13.22 -13.86 8.41
N ASN A 45 -13.84 -14.67 9.29
CA ASN A 45 -14.02 -14.35 10.71
C ASN A 45 -14.61 -12.96 10.99
N GLN A 46 -15.38 -12.40 10.05
CA GLN A 46 -15.93 -11.04 10.12
C GLN A 46 -14.87 -9.94 10.29
N ARG A 47 -13.64 -10.13 9.77
CA ARG A 47 -12.56 -9.12 9.82
C ARG A 47 -12.95 -7.79 9.17
N TYR A 48 -13.90 -7.79 8.23
CA TYR A 48 -14.48 -6.54 7.69
C TYR A 48 -15.06 -5.62 8.78
N LYS A 49 -15.60 -6.16 9.89
CA LYS A 49 -16.11 -5.35 11.01
C LYS A 49 -14.97 -4.68 11.77
N GLU A 50 -13.83 -5.34 11.88
CA GLU A 50 -12.64 -4.74 12.49
C GLU A 50 -12.08 -3.62 11.60
N ALA A 51 -12.02 -3.85 10.28
CA ALA A 51 -11.66 -2.82 9.32
C ALA A 51 -12.62 -1.60 9.40
N GLU A 52 -13.93 -1.84 9.48
CA GLU A 52 -14.93 -0.79 9.67
C GLU A 52 -14.72 -0.01 10.98
N ALA A 53 -14.45 -0.72 12.08
CA ALA A 53 -14.19 -0.09 13.38
C ALA A 53 -12.95 0.80 13.36
N ARG A 54 -11.88 0.40 12.65
CA ARG A 54 -10.66 1.22 12.49
C ARG A 54 -10.90 2.51 11.71
N CYS A 55 -11.85 2.51 10.77
CA CYS A 55 -12.26 3.72 10.05
C CYS A 55 -13.21 4.62 10.86
N GLY A 56 -13.70 4.16 12.02
CA GLY A 56 -14.54 4.92 12.95
C GLY A 56 -16.00 5.08 12.51
N THR A 57 -16.28 5.17 11.21
CA THR A 57 -17.65 5.21 10.67
C THR A 57 -17.79 4.35 9.42
N ASN A 58 -19.01 3.89 9.15
CA ASN A 58 -19.34 3.11 7.97
C ASN A 58 -19.07 3.88 6.65
N GLY A 59 -19.36 5.18 6.61
CA GLY A 59 -19.06 6.03 5.46
C GLY A 59 -17.56 6.16 5.20
N ALA A 60 -16.76 6.40 6.24
CA ALA A 60 -15.31 6.44 6.13
C ALA A 60 -14.73 5.09 5.69
N TYR A 61 -15.28 3.99 6.19
CA TYR A 61 -14.90 2.64 5.76
C TYR A 61 -15.05 2.47 4.25
N TYR A 62 -16.21 2.78 3.67
CA TYR A 62 -16.42 2.64 2.23
C TYR A 62 -15.53 3.56 1.38
N VAL A 63 -15.24 4.78 1.84
CA VAL A 63 -14.29 5.67 1.17
C VAL A 63 -12.89 5.07 1.16
N VAL A 64 -12.40 4.63 2.33
CA VAL A 64 -11.07 4.02 2.44
C VAL A 64 -10.97 2.75 1.60
N MET A 65 -11.96 1.87 1.65
CA MET A 65 -11.98 0.64 0.85
C MET A 65 -12.01 0.93 -0.66
N GLY A 66 -12.75 1.95 -1.09
CA GLY A 66 -12.76 2.41 -2.47
C GLY A 66 -11.39 2.92 -2.93
N LEU A 67 -10.71 3.70 -2.09
CA LEU A 67 -9.35 4.17 -2.35
C LEU A 67 -8.36 3.01 -2.47
N LEU A 68 -8.38 2.05 -1.54
CA LEU A 68 -7.49 0.88 -1.56
C LEU A 68 -7.73 -0.04 -2.77
N THR A 69 -8.99 -0.15 -3.21
CA THR A 69 -9.35 -0.92 -4.41
C THR A 69 -8.90 -0.19 -5.67
N ASN A 70 -9.09 1.13 -5.74
CA ASN A 70 -8.66 1.96 -6.85
C ASN A 70 -7.13 1.98 -7.00
N ALA A 71 -6.40 1.98 -5.89
CA ALA A 71 -4.94 1.83 -5.84
C ALA A 71 -4.46 0.41 -6.18
N GLY A 72 -5.38 -0.54 -6.44
CA GLY A 72 -5.06 -1.92 -6.76
C GLY A 72 -4.42 -2.68 -5.62
N LEU A 73 -4.59 -2.26 -4.36
CA LEU A 73 -4.06 -2.94 -3.17
C LEU A 73 -5.03 -4.03 -2.65
N LEU A 74 -6.32 -3.80 -2.86
CA LEU A 74 -7.38 -4.76 -2.61
C LEU A 74 -8.16 -5.01 -3.89
N GLU A 75 -8.75 -6.19 -3.98
CA GLU A 75 -9.87 -6.45 -4.88
C GLU A 75 -11.03 -7.00 -4.04
N HIS A 76 -12.25 -6.94 -4.58
CA HIS A 76 -13.44 -7.40 -3.87
C HIS A 76 -14.32 -8.26 -4.75
N GLY A 77 -15.02 -9.21 -4.12
CA GLY A 77 -16.06 -9.98 -4.77
C GLY A 77 -17.35 -9.18 -4.90
N THR A 78 -18.48 -9.80 -4.59
CA THR A 78 -19.80 -9.17 -4.71
C THR A 78 -20.03 -7.99 -3.75
N VAL A 79 -19.29 -7.93 -2.63
CA VAL A 79 -19.42 -6.88 -1.62
C VAL A 79 -18.04 -6.44 -1.12
N ILE A 80 -17.91 -5.19 -0.70
CA ILE A 80 -16.66 -4.60 -0.18
C ILE A 80 -16.17 -5.31 1.10
N GLY A 81 -17.07 -5.80 1.95
CA GLY A 81 -16.66 -6.64 3.10
C GLY A 81 -16.04 -7.98 2.70
N GLY A 82 -16.13 -8.34 1.42
CA GLY A 82 -15.54 -9.54 0.84
C GLY A 82 -14.21 -9.30 0.14
N SER A 83 -13.47 -8.24 0.49
CA SER A 83 -12.17 -7.93 -0.12
C SER A 83 -11.03 -8.87 0.30
N TRP A 84 -10.04 -9.02 -0.57
CA TRP A 84 -8.75 -9.66 -0.30
C TRP A 84 -7.60 -8.90 -0.99
N LEU A 85 -6.35 -9.25 -0.66
CA LEU A 85 -5.15 -8.60 -1.23
C LEU A 85 -4.97 -8.97 -2.70
N THR A 86 -4.58 -8.00 -3.51
CA THR A 86 -3.93 -8.23 -4.81
C THR A 86 -2.46 -8.61 -4.61
N ASP A 87 -1.72 -8.86 -5.70
CA ASP A 87 -0.26 -9.00 -5.64
C ASP A 87 0.41 -7.72 -5.14
N ARG A 88 -0.04 -6.55 -5.59
CA ARG A 88 0.46 -5.25 -5.13
C ARG A 88 0.19 -5.01 -3.64
N GLY A 89 -0.98 -5.41 -3.15
CA GLY A 89 -1.30 -5.34 -1.72
C GLY A 89 -0.42 -6.26 -0.87
N ARG A 90 -0.18 -7.49 -1.33
CA ARG A 90 0.77 -8.43 -0.69
C ARG A 90 2.18 -7.85 -0.68
N TRP A 91 2.62 -7.31 -1.81
CA TRP A 91 3.93 -6.68 -1.95
C TRP A 91 4.11 -5.51 -1.00
N LEU A 92 3.10 -4.65 -0.84
CA LEU A 92 3.15 -3.53 0.12
C LEU A 92 3.41 -4.03 1.54
N LEU A 93 2.64 -5.03 2.01
CA LEU A 93 2.83 -5.58 3.35
C LEU A 93 4.22 -6.17 3.54
N TRP A 94 4.70 -6.93 2.54
CA TRP A 94 6.06 -7.46 2.53
C TRP A 94 7.11 -6.33 2.56
N ALA A 95 6.96 -5.31 1.72
CA ALA A 95 7.88 -4.18 1.61
C ALA A 95 7.98 -3.39 2.92
N VAL A 96 6.85 -3.16 3.58
CA VAL A 96 6.81 -2.53 4.91
C VAL A 96 7.59 -3.34 5.93
N ASP A 97 7.42 -4.67 5.94
CA ASP A 97 8.18 -5.57 6.81
C ASP A 97 9.70 -5.53 6.53
N GLN A 98 10.10 -5.53 5.25
CA GLN A 98 11.51 -5.45 4.86
C GLN A 98 12.19 -4.15 5.31
N LEU A 99 11.43 -3.07 5.48
CA LEU A 99 11.92 -1.78 5.97
C LEU A 99 11.79 -1.62 7.50
N GLY A 100 11.48 -2.70 8.22
CA GLY A 100 11.41 -2.72 9.68
C GLY A 100 10.06 -2.30 10.25
N GLY A 101 8.99 -2.31 9.45
CA GLY A 101 7.62 -2.03 9.88
C GLY A 101 7.15 -0.59 9.64
N ILE A 102 5.84 -0.40 9.68
CA ILE A 102 5.15 0.83 9.23
C ILE A 102 5.59 2.10 9.99
N ASP A 103 6.01 1.96 11.24
CA ASP A 103 6.47 3.08 12.07
C ASP A 103 7.87 3.56 11.69
N ASN A 104 8.64 2.76 10.94
CA ASN A 104 10.04 3.03 10.61
C ASN A 104 10.25 3.50 9.16
N ILE A 105 9.20 3.52 8.32
CA ILE A 105 9.37 3.82 6.90
C ILE A 105 9.37 5.32 6.57
N ALA A 106 8.87 6.20 7.45
CA ALA A 106 8.63 7.61 7.10
C ALA A 106 9.86 8.32 6.53
N HIS A 107 10.99 8.27 7.27
CA HIS A 107 12.25 8.87 6.83
C HIS A 107 12.77 8.24 5.52
N ARG A 108 12.60 6.92 5.36
CA ARG A 108 13.03 6.21 4.15
C ARG A 108 12.26 6.68 2.92
N LEU A 109 10.98 6.96 3.06
CA LEU A 109 10.16 7.48 1.97
C LEU A 109 10.59 8.89 1.57
N ASP A 110 10.84 9.75 2.57
CA ASP A 110 11.26 11.14 2.33
C ASP A 110 12.62 11.21 1.60
N GLU A 111 13.53 10.28 1.88
CA GLU A 111 14.82 10.17 1.20
C GLU A 111 14.73 9.53 -0.19
N ALA A 112 13.85 8.55 -0.37
CA ALA A 112 13.79 7.77 -1.60
C ALA A 112 13.13 8.52 -2.77
N GLY A 113 11.98 9.18 -2.53
CA GLY A 113 11.19 9.83 -3.59
C GLY A 113 10.58 8.85 -4.60
N TYR A 114 10.20 9.35 -5.79
CA TYR A 114 9.57 8.53 -6.84
C TYR A 114 10.52 7.46 -7.39
N PRO A 115 10.01 6.27 -7.75
CA PRO A 115 10.80 5.22 -8.35
C PRO A 115 11.17 5.58 -9.80
N HIS A 116 12.29 5.03 -10.26
CA HIS A 116 12.81 5.12 -11.63
C HIS A 116 13.29 6.53 -12.04
N ASP A 117 13.91 6.60 -13.21
CA ASP A 117 14.38 7.87 -13.78
C ASP A 117 13.24 8.58 -14.53
N TRP A 118 13.36 9.91 -14.61
CA TRP A 118 12.51 10.74 -15.47
C TRP A 118 12.67 10.35 -16.95
N ASP A 119 11.58 9.93 -17.57
CA ASP A 119 11.49 9.73 -19.02
C ASP A 119 11.39 11.10 -19.71
N ARG A 120 12.48 11.48 -20.38
CA ARG A 120 12.59 12.76 -21.10
C ARG A 120 11.68 12.84 -22.32
N GLU A 121 11.29 11.74 -22.93
CA GLU A 121 10.43 11.77 -24.12
C GLU A 121 8.97 11.92 -23.72
N LYS A 122 8.56 11.24 -22.63
CA LYS A 122 7.18 11.29 -22.13
C LYS A 122 6.93 12.45 -21.18
N HIS A 123 7.98 13.12 -20.70
CA HIS A 123 7.90 14.10 -19.62
C HIS A 123 7.14 13.54 -18.40
N ALA A 124 7.49 12.32 -17.99
CA ALA A 124 6.89 11.62 -16.86
C ALA A 124 7.92 10.69 -16.20
N MET A 125 7.66 10.25 -14.97
CA MET A 125 8.41 9.12 -14.40
C MET A 125 8.11 7.86 -15.21
N GLN A 126 9.08 6.95 -15.34
CA GLN A 126 8.80 5.65 -15.95
C GLN A 126 7.74 4.91 -15.14
N GLU A 127 6.81 4.26 -15.84
CA GLU A 127 5.72 3.50 -15.22
C GLU A 127 6.27 2.21 -14.58
N CYS A 128 5.81 1.90 -13.37
CA CYS A 128 6.07 0.59 -12.76
C CYS A 128 5.36 -0.50 -13.55
N VAL A 129 6.02 -1.65 -13.69
CA VAL A 129 5.47 -2.84 -14.38
C VAL A 129 4.98 -3.88 -13.37
N ASP A 130 4.18 -4.85 -13.80
CA ASP A 130 3.65 -5.92 -12.92
C ASP A 130 4.74 -6.67 -12.15
N ALA A 131 5.91 -6.84 -12.75
CA ALA A 131 7.05 -7.49 -12.12
C ALA A 131 7.59 -6.73 -10.89
N CYS A 132 7.38 -5.41 -10.79
CA CYS A 132 7.76 -4.61 -9.61
C CYS A 132 6.99 -5.03 -8.35
N TRP A 133 5.79 -5.59 -8.52
CA TRP A 133 4.88 -5.97 -7.43
C TRP A 133 5.00 -7.44 -7.06
N THR A 134 5.98 -8.16 -7.60
CA THR A 134 6.22 -9.56 -7.27
C THR A 134 7.12 -9.65 -6.04
N ILE A 135 6.68 -10.37 -5.00
CA ILE A 135 7.52 -10.65 -3.83
C ILE A 135 8.68 -11.56 -4.28
N PRO A 136 9.94 -11.19 -4.00
CA PRO A 136 11.09 -12.04 -4.32
C PRO A 136 11.00 -13.40 -3.64
N ALA A 137 11.39 -14.47 -4.36
CA ALA A 137 11.51 -15.79 -3.76
C ALA A 137 12.54 -15.76 -2.60
N PRO A 138 12.32 -16.51 -1.50
CA PRO A 138 13.32 -16.63 -0.46
C PRO A 138 14.62 -17.15 -1.05
N ALA A 139 15.75 -16.58 -0.65
CA ALA A 139 17.05 -17.08 -1.07
C ALA A 139 17.15 -18.57 -0.68
N THR A 140 17.34 -19.45 -1.66
CA THR A 140 17.64 -20.86 -1.40
C THR A 140 19.01 -20.92 -0.76
N THR A 141 19.04 -21.07 0.56
CA THR A 141 20.25 -21.32 1.36
C THR A 141 20.80 -22.71 1.12
#